data_AF-A0A7S0A7B5-F1
#
_entry.id   AF-A0A7S0A7B5-F1
#
_cell.length_a   1.000
_cell.length_b   1.000
_cell.length_c   1.000
_cell.angle_alpha   90.00
_cell.angle_beta   90.00
_cell.angle_gamma   90.00
#
_symmetry.space_group_name_H-M   'P 1'
#
loop_
_entity.id
_entity.type
_entity.pdbx_description
1 polymer ?
#
loop_
_entity_poly.entity_id
_entity_poly.type
_entity_poly.pdbx_seq_one_letter_code
_entity_poly.pdbx_strand_id
1 'polypeptide(L)'
;ETRCGLPPFQHADTNQWRVLFEEMYTGEGLDGKQWLGVLGNHDYGGWMFTAGWDQAIGYTWHRGPGSTGRWMMPAQYWRVKVHYHDFSVDWYFVDSNVHDASNAWNPSFHNICNMEKSGGATASCGPQGPSSPFDCPGWFKKLWHDQMEWLDQELPKSTAEWQIVSTHFPPT
;
A
#
# COMPACT_ATOMS: atom_id res chain seq x y z
N GLU A 1 -15.69 -10.87 -2.15
CA GLU A 1 -14.53 -10.21 -1.52
C GLU A 1 -13.38 -10.28 -2.52
N THR A 2 -12.73 -9.16 -2.81
CA THR A 2 -11.65 -9.14 -3.81
C THR A 2 -10.39 -9.71 -3.20
N ARG A 3 -9.62 -10.43 -4.02
CA ARG A 3 -8.37 -11.05 -3.60
C ARG A 3 -7.20 -10.44 -4.35
N CYS A 4 -6.06 -10.40 -3.68
CA CYS A 4 -4.78 -10.05 -4.28
C CYS A 4 -4.28 -11.10 -5.29
N GLY A 5 -3.26 -10.74 -6.04
CA GLY A 5 -2.56 -11.61 -6.98
C GLY A 5 -3.16 -11.63 -8.37
N LEU A 6 -4.03 -10.66 -8.68
CA LEU A 6 -4.54 -10.44 -10.03
C LEU A 6 -3.77 -9.31 -10.70
N PRO A 7 -3.53 -9.37 -12.02
CA PRO A 7 -2.94 -8.26 -12.75
C PRO A 7 -3.74 -6.95 -12.55
N PRO A 8 -3.07 -5.77 -12.53
CA PRO A 8 -3.72 -4.47 -12.30
C PRO A 8 -4.96 -4.14 -13.15
N PHE A 9 -5.08 -4.73 -14.33
CA PHE A 9 -6.19 -4.53 -15.25
C PHE A 9 -7.34 -5.54 -15.08
N GLN A 10 -7.20 -6.56 -14.22
CA GLN A 10 -8.19 -7.61 -13.97
C GLN A 10 -8.89 -7.46 -12.61
N HIS A 11 -8.74 -6.30 -11.95
CA HIS A 11 -9.35 -6.06 -10.66
C HIS A 11 -10.88 -5.95 -10.75
N ALA A 12 -11.56 -6.52 -9.75
CA ALA A 12 -13.00 -6.48 -9.65
C ALA A 12 -13.46 -5.05 -9.31
N ASP A 13 -14.48 -4.55 -10.02
CA ASP A 13 -15.15 -3.31 -9.64
C ASP A 13 -16.01 -3.57 -8.39
N THR A 14 -15.45 -3.22 -7.23
CA THR A 14 -16.11 -3.37 -5.93
C THR A 14 -17.03 -2.21 -5.58
N ASN A 15 -17.12 -1.17 -6.43
CA ASN A 15 -17.65 0.15 -6.11
C ASN A 15 -16.96 0.88 -4.93
N GLN A 16 -15.99 0.27 -4.23
CA GLN A 16 -15.36 0.89 -3.06
C GLN A 16 -14.67 2.20 -3.41
N TRP A 17 -13.92 2.24 -4.52
CA TRP A 17 -13.28 3.46 -5.00
C TRP A 17 -14.28 4.60 -5.22
N ARG A 18 -15.44 4.29 -5.81
CA ARG A 18 -16.47 5.30 -6.05
C ARG A 18 -16.99 5.87 -4.74
N VAL A 19 -17.47 5.02 -3.84
CA VAL A 19 -18.24 5.50 -2.66
C VAL A 19 -17.36 5.89 -1.48
N LEU A 20 -16.17 5.30 -1.32
CA LEU A 20 -15.29 5.56 -0.18
C LEU A 20 -14.20 6.59 -0.49
N PHE A 21 -13.88 6.82 -1.76
CA PHE A 21 -12.85 7.77 -2.16
C PHE A 21 -13.41 8.87 -3.07
N GLU A 22 -13.93 8.52 -4.24
CA GLU A 22 -14.22 9.51 -5.28
C GLU A 22 -15.40 10.42 -4.94
N GLU A 23 -16.51 9.87 -4.46
CA GLU A 23 -17.69 10.65 -4.06
C GLU A 23 -17.51 11.27 -2.66
N MET A 24 -16.76 10.59 -1.78
CA MET A 24 -16.54 11.03 -0.39
C MET A 24 -15.68 12.29 -0.32
N TYR A 25 -14.57 12.33 -1.07
CA TYR A 25 -13.60 13.42 -0.99
C TYR A 25 -13.76 14.40 -2.16
N THR A 26 -14.89 15.13 -2.17
CA THR A 26 -15.19 16.19 -3.14
C THR A 26 -15.34 17.54 -2.45
N GLY A 27 -15.16 18.62 -3.20
CA GLY A 27 -15.39 20.00 -2.75
C GLY A 27 -14.17 20.92 -2.86
N GLU A 28 -14.41 22.19 -2.53
CA GLU A 28 -13.39 23.24 -2.58
C GLU A 28 -12.14 22.84 -1.78
N GLY A 29 -10.97 22.95 -2.42
CA GLY A 29 -9.69 22.57 -1.83
C GLY A 29 -9.29 21.10 -2.01
N LEU A 30 -10.23 20.20 -2.34
CA LEU A 30 -9.97 18.77 -2.59
C LEU A 30 -10.08 18.39 -4.07
N ASP A 31 -11.01 19.03 -4.78
CA ASP A 31 -11.25 18.74 -6.19
C ASP A 31 -9.99 18.98 -7.03
N GLY A 32 -9.67 17.99 -7.88
CA GLY A 32 -8.50 18.01 -8.76
C GLY A 32 -7.14 17.91 -8.06
N LYS A 33 -7.09 17.74 -6.73
CA LYS A 33 -5.83 17.54 -6.00
C LYS A 33 -5.38 16.09 -6.08
N GLN A 34 -4.08 15.89 -6.29
CA GLN A 34 -3.45 14.57 -6.24
C GLN A 34 -3.41 14.06 -4.80
N TRP A 35 -3.77 12.80 -4.60
CA TRP A 35 -3.67 12.06 -3.35
C TRP A 35 -2.50 11.09 -3.44
N LEU A 36 -1.56 11.19 -2.49
CA LEU A 36 -0.38 10.34 -2.41
C LEU A 36 -0.62 9.28 -1.32
N GLY A 37 -0.68 8.00 -1.72
CA GLY A 37 -1.05 6.89 -0.85
C GLY A 37 0.13 6.10 -0.27
N VAL A 38 -0.12 5.47 0.87
CA VAL A 38 0.69 4.42 1.48
C VAL A 38 -0.23 3.36 2.06
N LEU A 39 0.19 2.09 2.03
CA LEU A 39 -0.60 0.98 2.55
C LEU A 39 -0.51 0.88 4.08
N GLY A 40 -1.66 0.71 4.72
CA GLY A 40 -1.78 0.25 6.09
C GLY A 40 -2.17 -1.22 6.19
N ASN A 41 -2.20 -1.73 7.42
CA ASN A 41 -2.46 -3.14 7.68
C ASN A 41 -3.86 -3.55 7.19
N HIS A 42 -4.85 -2.66 7.31
CA HIS A 42 -6.21 -2.88 6.85
C HIS A 42 -6.35 -2.94 5.32
N ASP A 43 -5.45 -2.34 4.55
CA ASP A 43 -5.42 -2.49 3.09
C ASP A 43 -4.99 -3.91 2.69
N TYR A 44 -4.10 -4.53 3.49
CA TYR A 44 -3.78 -5.95 3.37
C TYR A 44 -4.94 -6.84 3.81
N GLY A 45 -5.77 -6.35 4.74
CA GLY A 45 -6.96 -6.98 5.29
C GLY A 45 -7.05 -6.92 6.82
N GLY A 46 -6.04 -6.37 7.49
CA GLY A 46 -5.92 -6.21 8.95
C GLY A 46 -5.63 -7.52 9.68
N TRP A 47 -6.16 -8.63 9.18
CA TRP A 47 -6.05 -9.96 9.78
C TRP A 47 -5.89 -11.09 8.75
N MET A 48 -5.82 -10.73 7.47
CA MET A 48 -5.47 -11.60 6.35
C MET A 48 -4.69 -10.74 5.37
N PHE A 49 -3.76 -11.32 4.62
CA PHE A 49 -2.96 -10.59 3.63
C PHE A 49 -3.61 -10.60 2.25
N THR A 50 -4.73 -11.32 2.12
CA THR A 50 -5.37 -11.61 0.85
C THR A 50 -6.37 -10.56 0.39
N ALA A 51 -6.59 -9.45 1.12
CA ALA A 51 -7.72 -8.53 0.89
C ALA A 51 -7.57 -7.59 -0.33
N GLY A 52 -6.63 -7.88 -1.24
CA GLY A 52 -6.53 -7.18 -2.52
C GLY A 52 -5.92 -5.79 -2.44
N TRP A 53 -4.94 -5.60 -1.55
CA TRP A 53 -4.09 -4.40 -1.44
C TRP A 53 -3.47 -3.94 -2.77
N ASP A 54 -3.19 -4.89 -3.66
CA ASP A 54 -2.66 -4.66 -5.01
C ASP A 54 -3.61 -3.82 -5.88
N GLN A 55 -4.91 -3.82 -5.59
CA GLN A 55 -5.88 -2.95 -6.26
C GLN A 55 -5.62 -1.47 -5.97
N ALA A 56 -5.18 -1.12 -4.77
CA ALA A 56 -4.85 0.27 -4.46
C ALA A 56 -3.62 0.72 -5.23
N ILE A 57 -2.71 -0.19 -5.54
CA ILE A 57 -1.61 0.10 -6.47
C ILE A 57 -2.13 0.23 -7.89
N GLY A 58 -2.93 -0.74 -8.36
CA GLY A 58 -3.51 -0.76 -9.69
C GLY A 58 -4.36 0.46 -10.03
N TYR A 59 -5.10 0.99 -9.05
CA TYR A 59 -5.98 2.15 -9.23
C TYR A 59 -5.22 3.43 -9.64
N THR A 60 -3.94 3.55 -9.31
CA THR A 60 -3.03 4.60 -9.80
C THR A 60 -3.05 4.71 -11.33
N TRP A 61 -3.20 3.58 -12.00
CA TRP A 61 -3.16 3.47 -13.46
C TRP A 61 -4.55 3.39 -14.09
N HIS A 62 -5.61 3.37 -13.28
CA HIS A 62 -6.98 3.24 -13.78
C HIS A 62 -7.48 4.56 -14.36
N ARG A 63 -7.86 4.53 -15.64
CA ARG A 63 -8.39 5.68 -16.41
C ARG A 63 -9.83 5.44 -16.91
N GLY A 64 -10.50 4.42 -16.39
CA GLY A 64 -11.86 4.07 -16.77
C GLY A 64 -12.93 4.92 -16.08
N PRO A 65 -14.21 4.67 -16.39
CA PRO A 65 -15.33 5.32 -15.72
C PRO A 65 -15.24 5.18 -14.19
N GLY A 66 -15.48 6.27 -13.47
CA GLY A 66 -15.43 6.27 -12.00
C GLY A 66 -14.06 6.48 -11.39
N SER A 67 -13.03 6.80 -12.18
CA SER A 67 -11.75 7.34 -11.68
C SER A 67 -11.53 8.76 -12.18
N THR A 68 -11.15 9.64 -11.27
CA THR A 68 -10.69 11.00 -11.56
C THR A 68 -9.20 11.05 -11.92
N GLY A 69 -8.47 9.94 -11.75
CA GLY A 69 -7.03 9.84 -11.97
C GLY A 69 -6.18 10.55 -10.92
N ARG A 70 -6.77 10.93 -9.78
CA ARG A 70 -6.11 11.70 -8.72
C ARG A 70 -5.51 10.86 -7.59
N TRP A 71 -5.63 9.54 -7.66
CA TRP A 71 -4.96 8.63 -6.73
C TRP A 71 -3.56 8.27 -7.25
N MET A 72 -2.54 8.34 -6.39
CA MET A 72 -1.16 7.97 -6.72
C MET A 72 -0.56 7.09 -5.62
N MET A 73 -0.35 5.82 -5.94
CA MET A 73 0.41 4.85 -5.15
C MET A 73 0.94 3.76 -6.09
N PRO A 74 2.02 4.01 -6.85
CA PRO A 74 2.46 3.15 -7.94
C PRO A 74 3.14 1.85 -7.47
N ALA A 75 3.51 1.77 -6.19
CA ALA A 75 4.19 0.63 -5.58
C ALA A 75 3.98 0.66 -4.05
N GLN A 76 4.36 -0.42 -3.36
CA GLN A 76 4.28 -0.51 -1.89
C GLN A 76 5.20 0.49 -1.18
N TYR A 77 6.38 0.74 -1.76
CA TYR A 77 7.28 1.81 -1.38
C TYR A 77 7.72 2.58 -2.61
N TRP A 78 7.75 3.91 -2.51
CA TRP A 78 7.98 4.80 -3.66
C TRP A 78 8.32 6.21 -3.18
N ARG A 79 8.80 7.06 -4.09
CA ARG A 79 9.04 8.47 -3.80
C ARG A 79 8.48 9.39 -4.87
N VAL A 80 8.25 10.65 -4.48
CA VAL A 80 7.88 11.72 -5.41
C VAL A 80 8.46 13.04 -4.93
N LYS A 81 8.92 13.85 -5.89
CA LYS A 81 9.27 15.24 -5.65
C LYS A 81 8.06 16.12 -5.90
N VAL A 82 7.65 16.89 -4.89
CA VAL A 82 6.60 17.89 -5.00
C VAL A 82 7.25 19.26 -5.09
N HIS A 83 6.87 20.04 -6.10
CA HIS A 83 7.36 21.40 -6.30
C HIS A 83 6.32 22.41 -5.84
N TYR A 84 6.71 23.27 -4.91
CA TYR A 84 5.99 24.48 -4.54
C TYR A 84 6.62 25.68 -5.28
N HIS A 85 6.06 26.87 -5.07
CA HIS A 85 6.52 28.08 -5.76
C HIS A 85 7.99 28.42 -5.44
N ASP A 86 8.43 28.16 -4.21
CA ASP A 86 9.70 28.62 -3.65
C ASP A 86 10.53 27.51 -2.97
N PHE A 87 9.99 26.30 -2.86
CA PHE A 87 10.72 25.14 -2.35
C PHE A 87 10.20 23.84 -2.97
N SER A 88 10.91 22.75 -2.72
CA SER A 88 10.53 21.40 -3.08
C SER A 88 10.60 20.47 -1.87
N VAL A 89 9.81 19.39 -1.95
CA VAL A 89 9.78 18.35 -0.92
C VAL A 89 9.93 17.00 -1.61
N ASP A 90 10.90 16.20 -1.17
CA ASP A 90 10.95 14.78 -1.52
C ASP A 90 10.16 13.99 -0.47
N TRP A 91 9.05 13.41 -0.91
CA TRP A 91 8.24 12.49 -0.12
C TRP A 91 8.67 11.05 -0.39
N TYR A 92 8.88 10.28 0.66
CA TYR A 92 9.23 8.87 0.63
C TYR A 92 8.13 8.09 1.34
N PHE A 93 7.45 7.19 0.64
CA PHE A 93 6.39 6.35 1.17
C PHE A 93 6.93 4.94 1.40
N VAL A 94 6.71 4.41 2.60
CA VAL A 94 7.38 3.21 3.11
C VAL A 94 6.34 2.29 3.76
N ASP A 95 6.37 1.00 3.45
CA ASP A 95 5.44 0.01 3.99
C ASP A 95 5.90 -0.52 5.35
N SER A 96 5.18 -0.26 6.43
CA SER A 96 5.55 -0.71 7.78
C SER A 96 4.77 -1.93 8.27
N ASN A 97 4.09 -2.65 7.38
CA ASN A 97 3.19 -3.76 7.75
C ASN A 97 3.90 -5.00 8.31
N VAL A 98 5.23 -5.01 8.28
CA VAL A 98 6.05 -5.99 9.01
C VAL A 98 5.71 -6.05 10.51
N HIS A 99 5.22 -4.95 11.10
CA HIS A 99 4.85 -4.90 12.52
C HIS A 99 3.58 -5.69 12.87
N ASP A 100 2.72 -5.94 11.89
CA ASP A 100 1.51 -6.78 12.04
C ASP A 100 1.66 -8.13 11.32
N ALA A 101 2.81 -8.41 10.71
CA ALA A 101 3.13 -9.67 10.02
C ALA A 101 3.71 -10.73 10.98
N SER A 102 2.85 -11.27 11.85
CA SER A 102 3.21 -12.29 12.84
C SER A 102 3.14 -13.73 12.31
N ASN A 103 3.65 -14.71 13.06
CA ASN A 103 3.51 -16.12 12.68
C ASN A 103 2.05 -16.53 12.39
N ALA A 104 1.85 -17.51 11.50
CA ALA A 104 0.52 -17.82 10.93
C ALA A 104 -0.52 -18.31 11.95
N TRP A 105 -0.07 -18.77 13.14
CA TRP A 105 -0.94 -19.24 14.22
C TRP A 105 -1.18 -18.19 15.30
N ASN A 106 -0.55 -17.01 15.21
CA ASN A 106 -0.78 -15.95 16.19
C ASN A 106 -2.26 -15.54 16.14
N PRO A 107 -3.00 -15.65 17.27
CA PRO A 107 -4.43 -15.37 17.33
C PRO A 107 -4.76 -13.88 17.38
N SER A 108 -3.76 -12.99 17.32
CA SER A 108 -3.98 -11.55 17.24
C SER A 108 -4.95 -11.19 16.11
N PHE A 109 -5.92 -10.32 16.42
CA PHE A 109 -6.88 -9.77 15.46
C PHE A 109 -6.28 -8.77 14.47
N HIS A 110 -4.99 -8.47 14.62
CA HIS A 110 -4.21 -7.61 13.73
C HIS A 110 -3.15 -8.40 12.94
N ASN A 111 -3.11 -9.73 13.07
CA ASN A 111 -2.12 -10.53 12.36
C ASN A 111 -2.52 -10.72 10.90
N ILE A 112 -1.94 -9.91 10.00
CA ILE A 112 -2.19 -10.02 8.54
C ILE A 112 -1.79 -11.38 7.97
N CYS A 113 -0.91 -12.14 8.65
CA CYS A 113 -0.47 -13.45 8.20
C CYS A 113 -1.28 -14.62 8.81
N ASN A 114 -2.40 -14.35 9.48
CA ASN A 114 -3.18 -15.40 10.13
C ASN A 114 -3.70 -16.43 9.11
N MET A 115 -3.40 -17.71 9.35
CA MET A 115 -3.72 -18.81 8.42
C MET A 115 -5.21 -19.06 8.29
N GLU A 116 -5.95 -19.12 9.40
CA GLU A 116 -7.39 -19.40 9.39
C GLU A 116 -8.12 -18.31 8.62
N LYS A 117 -7.74 -17.06 8.90
CA LYS A 117 -8.37 -15.89 8.33
C LYS A 117 -8.04 -15.64 6.86
N SER A 118 -6.82 -15.98 6.43
CA SER A 118 -6.40 -15.85 5.03
C SER A 118 -7.03 -16.91 4.10
N GLY A 119 -7.78 -17.89 4.65
CA GLY A 119 -8.41 -18.95 3.87
C GLY A 119 -7.61 -20.26 3.82
N GLY A 120 -6.72 -20.47 4.79
CA GLY A 120 -5.98 -21.71 4.99
C GLY A 120 -4.56 -21.71 4.43
N ALA A 121 -3.88 -22.84 4.57
CA ALA A 121 -2.45 -23.02 4.26
C ALA A 121 -2.06 -22.71 2.80
N THR A 122 -3.01 -22.75 1.87
CA THR A 122 -2.78 -22.54 0.43
C THR A 122 -3.14 -21.12 -0.04
N ALA A 123 -3.51 -20.21 0.87
CA ALA A 123 -3.80 -18.83 0.51
C ALA A 123 -2.57 -18.14 -0.07
N SER A 124 -2.71 -17.35 -1.14
CA SER A 124 -1.59 -16.66 -1.78
C SER A 124 -2.05 -15.40 -2.52
N CYS A 125 -1.13 -14.43 -2.64
CA CYS A 125 -1.25 -13.27 -3.51
C CYS A 125 -0.45 -13.41 -4.82
N GLY A 126 -0.14 -14.64 -5.23
CA GLY A 126 0.64 -14.88 -6.43
C GLY A 126 2.08 -14.38 -6.32
N PRO A 127 2.77 -14.14 -7.45
CA PRO A 127 4.20 -13.82 -7.46
C PRO A 127 4.57 -12.46 -6.84
N GLN A 128 3.59 -11.55 -6.72
CA GLN A 128 3.80 -10.20 -6.19
C GLN A 128 3.50 -10.07 -4.70
N GLY A 129 3.09 -11.15 -4.03
CA GLY A 129 2.80 -11.14 -2.59
C GLY A 129 3.18 -12.44 -1.90
N PRO A 130 2.71 -12.67 -0.66
CA PRO A 130 2.99 -13.90 0.05
C PRO A 130 2.50 -15.16 -0.70
N SER A 131 3.33 -16.20 -0.70
CA SER A 131 3.01 -17.50 -1.32
C SER A 131 2.16 -18.41 -0.42
N SER A 132 2.16 -18.16 0.89
CA SER A 132 1.36 -18.85 1.90
C SER A 132 1.28 -18.00 3.19
N PRO A 133 0.36 -18.31 4.12
CA PRO A 133 0.39 -17.71 5.46
C PRO A 133 1.69 -17.99 6.23
N PHE A 134 2.39 -19.09 5.93
CA PHE A 134 3.68 -19.42 6.56
C PHE A 134 4.84 -18.62 6.00
N ASP A 135 4.77 -18.26 4.73
CA ASP A 135 5.73 -17.41 4.03
C ASP A 135 5.51 -15.92 4.33
N CYS A 136 4.26 -15.52 4.58
CA CYS A 136 3.83 -14.13 4.81
C CYS A 136 4.74 -13.33 5.76
N PRO A 137 5.14 -13.82 6.95
CA PRO A 137 6.03 -13.06 7.83
C PRO A 137 7.42 -12.85 7.23
N GLY A 138 7.94 -13.85 6.51
CA GLY A 138 9.21 -13.76 5.80
C GLY A 138 9.14 -12.77 4.64
N TRP A 139 8.02 -12.78 3.91
CA TRP A 139 7.78 -11.86 2.81
C TRP A 139 7.75 -10.39 3.28
N PHE A 140 7.01 -10.07 4.34
CA PHE A 140 6.98 -8.70 4.89
C PHE A 140 8.32 -8.27 5.49
N LYS A 141 9.08 -9.18 6.10
CA LYS A 141 10.46 -8.89 6.55
C LYS A 141 11.39 -8.58 5.37
N LYS A 142 11.28 -9.33 4.28
CA LYS A 142 12.05 -9.07 3.07
C LYS A 142 11.66 -7.73 2.45
N LEU A 143 10.37 -7.45 2.33
CA LEU A 143 9.86 -6.15 1.87
C LEU A 143 10.44 -5.00 2.69
N TRP A 144 10.36 -5.11 4.02
CA TRP A 144 10.93 -4.12 4.94
C TRP A 144 12.44 -3.93 4.74
N HIS A 145 13.18 -5.02 4.59
CA HIS A 145 14.61 -4.95 4.32
C HIS A 145 14.93 -4.26 3.00
N ASP A 146 14.33 -4.73 1.90
CA ASP A 146 14.56 -4.20 0.55
C ASP A 146 14.23 -2.70 0.46
N GLN A 147 13.13 -2.27 1.07
CA GLN A 147 12.75 -0.85 1.05
C GLN A 147 13.64 0.02 1.95
N MET A 148 14.19 -0.51 3.04
CA MET A 148 15.13 0.24 3.89
C MET A 148 16.46 0.42 3.15
N GLU A 149 16.96 -0.60 2.47
CA GLU A 149 18.13 -0.47 1.58
C GLU A 149 17.88 0.54 0.45
N TRP A 150 16.69 0.51 -0.15
CA TRP A 150 16.28 1.51 -1.15
C TRP A 150 16.23 2.92 -0.56
N LEU A 151 15.66 3.09 0.64
CA LEU A 151 15.54 4.39 1.29
C LEU A 151 16.93 4.97 1.63
N ASP A 152 17.84 4.15 2.16
CA ASP A 152 19.23 4.52 2.44
C ASP A 152 19.97 4.99 1.17
N GLN A 153 19.64 4.43 0.01
CA GLN A 153 20.19 4.85 -1.27
C GLN A 153 19.54 6.12 -1.83
N GLU A 154 18.23 6.33 -1.61
CA GLU A 154 17.49 7.44 -2.20
C GLU A 154 17.51 8.72 -1.36
N LEU A 155 17.64 8.63 -0.04
CA LEU A 155 17.70 9.82 0.83
C LEU A 155 18.88 10.74 0.48
N PRO A 156 20.13 10.26 0.29
CA PRO A 156 21.27 11.12 -0.04
C PRO A 156 21.19 11.74 -1.44
N LYS A 157 20.32 11.22 -2.31
CA LYS A 157 20.12 11.76 -3.68
C LYS A 157 19.22 12.99 -3.71
N SER A 158 18.59 13.33 -2.58
CA SER A 158 17.69 14.48 -2.52
C SER A 158 18.47 15.78 -2.63
N THR A 159 17.97 16.67 -3.49
CA THR A 159 18.35 18.08 -3.55
C THR A 159 17.20 18.99 -3.11
N ALA A 160 16.15 18.42 -2.52
CA ALA A 160 14.99 19.17 -2.06
C ALA A 160 15.29 19.87 -0.73
N GLU A 161 14.60 20.97 -0.48
CA GLU A 161 14.68 21.71 0.77
C GLU A 161 14.17 20.90 1.96
N TRP A 162 13.18 20.01 1.71
CA TRP A 162 12.63 19.13 2.72
C TRP A 162 12.58 17.68 2.25
N GLN A 163 12.77 16.76 3.19
CA GLN A 163 12.55 15.33 3.01
C GLN A 163 11.55 14.87 4.05
N ILE A 164 10.51 14.14 3.62
CA ILE A 164 9.48 13.61 4.50
C ILE A 164 9.30 12.12 4.22
N VAL A 165 9.39 11.31 5.28
CA VAL A 165 9.06 9.87 5.22
C VAL A 165 7.64 9.69 5.77
N SER A 166 6.78 9.03 4.99
CA SER A 166 5.40 8.71 5.34
C SER A 166 5.22 7.20 5.42
N THR A 167 4.60 6.73 6.50
CA THR A 167 4.35 5.32 6.75
C THR A 167 3.13 5.14 7.65
N HIS A 168 2.59 3.92 7.73
CA HIS A 168 1.37 3.64 8.49
C HIS A 168 1.61 3.56 10.01
N PHE A 169 2.60 2.79 10.45
CA PHE A 169 2.89 2.62 11.87
C PHE A 169 3.74 3.79 12.41
N PRO A 170 3.44 4.32 13.60
CA PRO A 170 4.20 5.42 14.18
C PRO A 170 5.64 4.99 14.53
N PRO A 171 6.62 5.90 14.44
CA PRO A 171 7.95 5.64 14.98
C PRO A 171 7.89 5.49 16.51
N THR A 172 8.71 4.60 17.06
CA THR A 172 8.86 4.36 18.51
C THR A 172 9.77 5.34 19.18
#